data_AF-I3YYG4-F1
#
_entry.id   AF-I3YYG4-F1
#
_cell.length_a   1.000
_cell.length_b   1.000
_cell.length_c   1.000
_cell.angle_alpha   90.00
_cell.angle_beta   90.00
_cell.angle_gamma   90.00
#
_symmetry.space_group_name_H-M   'P 1'
#
loop_
_entity.id
_entity.type
_entity.pdbx_description
1 polymer ?
#
loop_
_entity_poly.entity_id
_entity_poly.type
_entity_poly.pdbx_seq_one_letter_code
_entity_poly.pdbx_strand_id
1 'polypeptide(L)'
;MKKITLFVLLFANFALFAQKYQIQLRLVDGNIGYPTGNSNAPSNDPSLNAIFGTYGITGYLGGTNPVPDWEFRTHFVLCTGCDINALKQALDNYSTVVENTVQNEPGYIANALYVKLIDLDNGYNTGDVTPEGIVITNNSVLNTIFVDHTVLYFEPAFPGIQNPELKKVFQLGCDCMAVDLGPVLEAEPEIIEDTERQGYAVLAVADSEKLDFQFYPNPVENAIIIDSSERITSFEIINPLGQSIFKGNSNANINSFLPSLSIGNYLLKVATVSGKIQIVRFMKK
;
A
#
# COMPACT_ATOMS: atom_id res chain seq x y z
N MET A 1 8.17 -39.91 37.04
CA MET A 1 7.73 -39.70 35.64
C MET A 1 6.60 -38.67 35.62
N LYS A 2 6.89 -37.36 35.53
CA LYS A 2 5.86 -36.29 35.38
C LYS A 2 6.45 -34.87 35.13
N LYS A 3 7.62 -34.76 34.50
CA LYS A 3 8.28 -33.47 34.24
C LYS A 3 8.68 -33.20 32.78
N ILE A 4 8.41 -34.14 31.87
CA ILE A 4 8.85 -34.02 30.46
C ILE A 4 7.69 -33.57 29.54
N THR A 5 6.43 -33.72 29.95
CA THR A 5 5.27 -33.45 29.08
C THR A 5 4.92 -31.97 28.95
N LEU A 6 5.39 -31.09 29.84
CA LEU A 6 5.04 -29.65 29.79
C LEU A 6 5.98 -28.84 28.88
N PHE A 7 7.19 -29.33 28.58
CA PHE A 7 8.16 -28.62 27.75
C PHE A 7 7.88 -28.75 26.24
N VAL A 8 7.18 -29.83 25.82
CA VAL A 8 6.83 -30.06 24.40
C VAL A 8 5.62 -29.22 23.96
N LEU A 9 4.74 -28.83 24.88
CA LEU A 9 3.56 -28.00 24.58
C LEU A 9 3.87 -26.49 24.44
N LEU A 10 5.01 -26.03 24.98
CA LEU A 10 5.44 -24.63 24.80
C LEU A 10 6.13 -24.38 23.45
N PHE A 11 6.75 -25.38 22.82
CA PHE A 11 7.37 -25.23 21.50
C PHE A 11 6.42 -25.50 20.33
N ALA A 12 5.30 -26.21 20.54
CA ALA A 12 4.33 -26.50 19.48
C ALA A 12 3.45 -25.30 19.08
N ASN A 13 3.41 -24.23 19.87
CA ASN A 13 2.60 -23.03 19.58
C ASN A 13 3.37 -21.90 18.87
N PHE A 14 4.68 -22.03 18.64
CA PHE A 14 5.46 -21.01 17.93
C PHE A 14 5.64 -21.28 16.43
N ALA A 15 5.15 -22.42 15.92
CA ALA A 15 5.50 -22.89 14.58
C ALA A 15 4.45 -22.63 13.47
N LEU A 16 3.41 -21.83 13.69
CA LEU A 16 2.30 -21.76 12.72
C LEU A 16 1.84 -20.36 12.30
N PHE A 17 2.56 -19.29 12.65
CA PHE A 17 2.40 -18.04 11.91
C PHE A 17 3.40 -18.06 10.76
N ALA A 18 2.92 -18.32 9.54
CA ALA A 18 3.75 -18.19 8.35
C ALA A 18 4.27 -16.74 8.30
N GLN A 19 5.58 -16.56 8.54
CA GLN A 19 6.21 -15.24 8.52
C GLN A 19 6.11 -14.70 7.09
N LYS A 20 5.59 -13.48 6.97
CA LYS A 20 5.57 -12.74 5.72
C LYS A 20 6.88 -12.00 5.59
N TYR A 21 7.56 -12.19 4.48
CA TYR A 21 8.79 -11.50 4.16
C TYR A 21 8.59 -10.60 2.96
N GLN A 22 9.38 -9.53 2.91
CA GLN A 22 9.43 -8.59 1.79
C GLN A 22 10.89 -8.37 1.37
N ILE A 23 11.09 -8.30 0.05
CA ILE A 23 12.27 -7.71 -0.56
C ILE A 23 11.82 -6.49 -1.36
N GLN A 24 12.36 -5.33 -1.04
CA GLN A 24 12.36 -4.19 -1.94
C GLN A 24 13.42 -4.43 -3.03
N LEU A 25 13.02 -4.28 -4.27
CA LEU A 25 13.84 -4.51 -5.45
C LEU A 25 13.91 -3.23 -6.27
N ARG A 26 15.12 -2.82 -6.66
CA ARG A 26 15.35 -1.71 -7.59
C ARG A 26 15.75 -2.31 -8.94
N LEU A 27 14.98 -2.03 -9.98
CA LEU A 27 15.26 -2.48 -11.34
C LEU A 27 16.39 -1.65 -11.97
N VAL A 28 17.11 -2.19 -12.95
CA VAL A 28 18.06 -1.43 -13.77
C VAL A 28 17.33 -0.44 -14.67
N ASP A 29 16.20 -0.85 -15.27
CA ASP A 29 15.32 -0.04 -16.12
C ASP A 29 13.88 -0.24 -15.64
N GLY A 30 13.12 0.84 -15.45
CA GLY A 30 11.71 0.77 -15.03
C GLY A 30 10.80 0.07 -16.04
N ASN A 31 11.26 -0.14 -17.28
CA ASN A 31 10.52 -0.84 -18.32
C ASN A 31 10.86 -2.34 -18.43
N ILE A 32 11.89 -2.84 -17.74
CA ILE A 32 12.33 -4.24 -17.79
C ILE A 32 12.25 -4.84 -16.40
N GLY A 33 11.50 -5.93 -16.25
CA GLY A 33 11.20 -6.53 -14.96
C GLY A 33 9.87 -6.05 -14.36
N TYR A 34 9.25 -5.00 -14.89
CA TYR A 34 8.02 -4.39 -14.36
C TYR A 34 6.81 -5.35 -14.32
N PRO A 35 5.94 -5.29 -13.29
CA PRO A 35 4.73 -6.12 -13.18
C PRO A 35 3.67 -5.77 -14.23
N THR A 36 3.17 -6.75 -14.97
CA THR A 36 2.21 -6.51 -16.08
C THR A 36 0.75 -6.37 -15.65
N GLY A 37 0.46 -6.09 -14.39
CA GLY A 37 -0.90 -6.02 -13.86
C GLY A 37 -0.96 -5.68 -12.38
N ASN A 38 -2.15 -5.87 -11.78
CA ASN A 38 -2.39 -5.65 -10.35
C ASN A 38 -1.80 -6.80 -9.51
N SER A 39 -2.06 -6.79 -8.20
CA SER A 39 -1.49 -7.72 -7.21
C SER A 39 -1.23 -9.14 -7.73
N ASN A 40 0.01 -9.62 -7.59
CA ASN A 40 0.48 -10.95 -8.05
C ASN A 40 0.61 -11.08 -9.57
N ALA A 41 0.70 -9.97 -10.31
CA ALA A 41 1.03 -9.99 -11.72
C ALA A 41 2.44 -10.55 -11.97
N PRO A 42 2.64 -11.29 -13.07
CA PRO A 42 3.97 -11.64 -13.52
C PRO A 42 4.76 -10.39 -13.90
N SER A 43 6.08 -10.50 -13.85
CA SER A 43 6.99 -9.56 -14.48
C SER A 43 6.86 -9.64 -16.01
N ASN A 44 7.15 -8.55 -16.71
CA ASN A 44 7.35 -8.57 -18.15
C ASN A 44 8.67 -9.25 -18.58
N ASP A 45 9.52 -9.66 -17.63
CA ASP A 45 10.74 -10.42 -17.87
C ASP A 45 10.55 -11.93 -17.55
N PRO A 46 10.70 -12.83 -18.54
CA PRO A 46 10.50 -14.27 -18.34
C PRO A 46 11.47 -14.92 -17.33
N SER A 47 12.71 -14.45 -17.26
CA SER A 47 13.72 -15.02 -16.35
C SER A 47 13.48 -14.62 -14.90
N LEU A 48 13.05 -13.38 -14.67
CA LEU A 48 12.59 -12.93 -13.35
C LEU A 48 11.38 -13.75 -12.88
N ASN A 49 10.43 -14.04 -13.78
CA ASN A 49 9.32 -14.94 -13.48
C ASN A 49 9.77 -16.36 -13.10
N ALA A 50 10.85 -16.88 -13.71
CA ALA A 50 11.39 -18.19 -13.35
C ALA A 50 11.98 -18.19 -11.92
N ILE A 51 12.66 -17.10 -11.51
CA ILE A 51 13.13 -16.91 -10.14
C ILE A 51 11.92 -16.87 -9.19
N PHE A 52 10.93 -16.04 -9.50
CA PHE A 52 9.69 -15.92 -8.72
C PHE A 52 8.95 -17.25 -8.54
N GLY A 53 8.84 -18.05 -9.60
CA GLY A 53 8.24 -19.39 -9.55
C GLY A 53 9.04 -20.38 -8.72
N THR A 54 10.38 -20.32 -8.78
CA THR A 54 11.28 -21.20 -8.00
C THR A 54 11.13 -20.99 -6.49
N TYR A 55 10.98 -19.75 -6.06
CA TYR A 55 10.90 -19.38 -4.64
C TYR A 55 9.47 -19.21 -4.12
N GLY A 56 8.46 -19.45 -4.96
CA GLY A 56 7.05 -19.41 -4.54
C GLY A 56 6.63 -18.05 -3.99
N ILE A 57 6.97 -16.96 -4.69
CA ILE A 57 6.55 -15.62 -4.24
C ILE A 57 5.02 -15.54 -4.19
N THR A 58 4.52 -14.81 -3.21
CA THR A 58 3.08 -14.61 -2.99
C THR A 58 2.59 -13.28 -3.54
N GLY A 59 3.48 -12.40 -3.96
CA GLY A 59 3.12 -11.18 -4.67
C GLY A 59 4.32 -10.42 -5.22
N TYR A 60 4.08 -9.72 -6.32
CA TYR A 60 5.01 -8.80 -6.95
C TYR A 60 4.26 -7.52 -7.28
N LEU A 61 4.71 -6.40 -6.72
CA LEU A 61 3.96 -5.15 -6.70
C LEU A 61 4.85 -4.00 -7.16
N GLY A 62 4.28 -3.08 -7.94
CA GLY A 62 4.88 -1.77 -8.17
C GLY A 62 4.97 -1.00 -6.85
N GLY A 63 6.11 -0.36 -6.63
CA GLY A 63 6.33 0.55 -5.52
C GLY A 63 6.47 1.98 -5.99
N THR A 64 6.51 2.90 -5.03
CA THR A 64 7.01 4.26 -5.24
C THR A 64 8.20 4.46 -4.32
N ASN A 65 9.06 5.41 -4.65
CA ASN A 65 10.19 5.81 -3.83
C ASN A 65 10.32 7.33 -3.88
N PRO A 66 10.59 8.02 -2.75
CA PRO A 66 10.74 9.47 -2.77
C PRO A 66 11.94 9.96 -3.59
N VAL A 67 12.99 9.13 -3.77
CA VAL A 67 14.09 9.46 -4.67
C VAL A 67 13.60 9.39 -6.12
N PRO A 68 13.57 10.51 -6.88
CA PRO A 68 12.91 10.56 -8.19
C PRO A 68 13.43 9.52 -9.19
N ASP A 69 14.75 9.29 -9.21
CA ASP A 69 15.38 8.31 -10.09
C ASP A 69 14.97 6.87 -9.81
N TRP A 70 14.40 6.60 -8.62
CA TRP A 70 14.01 5.27 -8.17
C TRP A 70 12.50 5.05 -8.20
N GLU A 71 11.70 6.09 -8.43
CA GLU A 71 10.24 6.06 -8.31
C GLU A 71 9.62 4.91 -9.12
N PHE A 72 9.97 4.81 -10.41
CA PHE A 72 9.44 3.77 -11.32
C PHE A 72 10.29 2.50 -11.39
N ARG A 73 11.37 2.43 -10.61
CA ARG A 73 12.29 1.29 -10.56
C ARG A 73 12.12 0.48 -9.29
N THR A 74 11.45 1.01 -8.28
CA THR A 74 11.24 0.37 -6.98
C THR A 74 10.02 -0.53 -6.99
N HIS A 75 10.21 -1.77 -6.56
CA HIS A 75 9.18 -2.82 -6.54
C HIS A 75 9.27 -3.62 -5.25
N PHE A 76 8.18 -4.31 -4.90
CA PHE A 76 8.11 -5.14 -3.70
C PHE A 76 7.79 -6.58 -4.08
N VAL A 77 8.67 -7.49 -3.63
CA VAL A 77 8.48 -8.94 -3.74
C VAL A 77 8.06 -9.45 -2.36
N LEU A 78 6.88 -10.06 -2.30
CA LEU A 78 6.34 -10.66 -1.08
C LEU A 78 6.45 -12.17 -1.17
N CYS A 79 6.87 -12.82 -0.09
CA CYS A 79 6.78 -14.26 0.03
C CYS A 79 6.25 -14.66 1.42
N THR A 80 5.62 -15.83 1.48
CA THR A 80 5.16 -16.43 2.73
C THR A 80 5.80 -17.79 2.88
N GLY A 81 6.66 -17.96 3.89
CA GLY A 81 7.35 -19.24 4.15
C GLY A 81 8.42 -19.64 3.12
N CYS A 82 8.92 -18.70 2.31
CA CYS A 82 10.07 -18.96 1.43
C CYS A 82 11.40 -18.79 2.17
N ASP A 83 12.48 -19.34 1.60
CA ASP A 83 13.84 -18.99 1.99
C ASP A 83 14.19 -17.60 1.44
N ILE A 84 13.97 -16.58 2.27
CA ILE A 84 14.15 -15.18 1.88
C ILE A 84 15.60 -14.85 1.52
N ASN A 85 16.57 -15.52 2.15
CA ASN A 85 17.99 -15.28 1.88
C ASN A 85 18.38 -15.86 0.53
N ALA A 86 17.91 -17.07 0.22
CA ALA A 86 18.15 -17.68 -1.09
C ALA A 86 17.45 -16.91 -2.22
N LEU A 87 16.22 -16.43 -1.99
CA LEU A 87 15.51 -15.55 -2.93
C LEU A 87 16.30 -14.25 -3.15
N LYS A 88 16.73 -13.58 -2.08
CA LYS A 88 17.54 -12.35 -2.17
C LYS A 88 18.80 -12.60 -2.99
N GLN A 89 19.54 -13.66 -2.68
CA GLN A 89 20.76 -14.01 -3.41
C GLN A 89 20.51 -14.29 -4.89
N ALA A 90 19.40 -14.96 -5.23
CA ALA A 90 19.03 -15.20 -6.62
C ALA A 90 18.74 -13.89 -7.38
N LEU A 91 18.07 -12.94 -6.72
CA LEU A 91 17.78 -11.62 -7.28
C LEU A 91 19.04 -10.76 -7.41
N ASP A 92 19.93 -10.76 -6.41
CA ASP A 92 21.23 -10.06 -6.45
C ASP A 92 22.12 -10.57 -7.60
N ASN A 93 22.04 -11.87 -7.91
CA ASN A 93 22.78 -12.47 -9.02
C ASN A 93 22.16 -12.14 -10.40
N TYR A 94 20.93 -11.60 -10.45
CA TYR A 94 20.22 -11.30 -11.70
C TYR A 94 20.39 -9.84 -12.13
N SER A 95 21.65 -9.42 -12.23
CA SER A 95 22.05 -8.02 -12.44
C SER A 95 21.65 -7.41 -13.79
N THR A 96 21.17 -8.21 -14.74
CA THR A 96 20.66 -7.70 -16.03
C THR A 96 19.33 -6.96 -15.89
N VAL A 97 18.56 -7.25 -14.83
CA VAL A 97 17.26 -6.64 -14.56
C VAL A 97 17.22 -6.02 -13.17
N VAL A 98 17.92 -6.59 -12.20
CA VAL A 98 17.92 -6.17 -10.80
C VAL A 98 19.19 -5.39 -10.48
N GLU A 99 19.05 -4.13 -10.11
CA GLU A 99 20.18 -3.28 -9.70
C GLU A 99 20.52 -3.48 -8.22
N ASN A 100 19.49 -3.55 -7.35
CA ASN A 100 19.66 -3.65 -5.91
C ASN A 100 18.51 -4.43 -5.28
N THR A 101 18.78 -5.15 -4.19
CA THR A 101 17.76 -5.76 -3.35
C THR A 101 18.01 -5.50 -1.87
N VAL A 102 16.92 -5.20 -1.18
CA VAL A 102 16.91 -4.89 0.24
C VAL A 102 15.83 -5.72 0.91
N GLN A 103 16.20 -6.51 1.90
CA GLN A 103 15.22 -7.20 2.74
C GLN A 103 14.69 -6.23 3.79
N ASN A 104 13.38 -6.15 3.93
CA ASN A 104 12.77 -5.27 4.92
C ASN A 104 11.42 -5.81 5.41
N GLU A 105 10.86 -5.18 6.44
CA GLU A 105 9.55 -5.57 6.95
C GLU A 105 8.44 -5.25 5.95
N PRO A 106 7.43 -6.13 5.81
CA PRO A 106 6.29 -5.90 4.94
C PRO A 106 5.60 -4.55 5.17
N GLY A 107 5.26 -3.85 4.09
CA GLY A 107 4.45 -2.64 4.12
C GLY A 107 5.22 -1.33 4.26
N TYR A 108 6.56 -1.40 4.28
CA TYR A 108 7.41 -0.21 4.35
C TYR A 108 8.36 -0.12 3.15
N ILE A 109 8.80 1.09 2.86
CA ILE A 109 9.90 1.38 1.95
C ILE A 109 11.19 1.30 2.78
N ALA A 110 12.16 0.52 2.32
CA ALA A 110 13.33 0.16 3.13
C ALA A 110 14.29 1.33 3.39
N ASN A 111 14.28 2.32 2.50
CA ASN A 111 15.25 3.40 2.43
C ASN A 111 14.59 4.79 2.41
N ALA A 112 13.40 4.90 2.99
CA ALA A 112 12.66 6.15 3.10
C ALA A 112 12.05 6.36 4.49
N LEU A 113 12.04 7.62 4.93
CA LEU A 113 11.52 8.08 6.22
C LEU A 113 10.71 9.36 6.04
N TYR A 114 9.71 9.56 6.88
CA TYR A 114 9.24 10.88 7.24
C TYR A 114 10.09 11.39 8.40
N VAL A 115 10.50 12.65 8.31
CA VAL A 115 11.27 13.33 9.36
C VAL A 115 10.53 14.61 9.70
N LYS A 116 10.24 14.82 10.98
CA LYS A 116 9.65 16.07 11.47
C LYS A 116 10.73 16.90 12.12
N LEU A 117 10.99 18.09 11.59
CA LEU A 117 11.89 19.06 12.22
C LEU A 117 11.17 19.77 13.38
N ILE A 118 11.93 20.26 14.37
CA ILE A 118 11.38 21.07 15.47
C ILE A 118 10.90 22.43 14.96
N ASP A 119 11.70 23.05 14.10
CA ASP A 119 11.39 24.29 13.37
C ASP A 119 12.01 24.25 11.97
N LEU A 120 11.77 25.30 11.17
CA LEU A 120 12.28 25.40 9.80
C LEU A 120 13.57 26.23 9.69
N ASP A 121 14.05 26.78 10.80
CA ASP A 121 15.27 27.58 10.81
C ASP A 121 16.50 26.68 11.00
N ASN A 122 16.31 25.45 11.48
CA ASN A 122 17.37 24.49 11.76
C ASN A 122 17.13 23.11 11.11
N GLY A 123 17.95 22.75 10.12
CA GLY A 123 17.88 21.48 9.39
C GLY A 123 17.10 21.53 8.08
N TYR A 124 16.74 22.72 7.58
CA TYR A 124 16.01 22.90 6.33
C TYR A 124 16.89 22.66 5.09
N ASN A 125 16.35 22.02 4.06
CA ASN A 125 17.03 21.79 2.77
C ASN A 125 17.34 23.12 2.05
N THR A 126 18.59 23.35 1.65
CA THR A 126 18.99 24.60 0.97
C THR A 126 18.68 24.61 -0.53
N GLY A 127 18.36 23.45 -1.11
CA GLY A 127 18.26 23.23 -2.56
C GLY A 127 19.58 22.89 -3.23
N ASP A 128 20.68 22.81 -2.47
CA ASP A 128 21.99 22.43 -2.95
C ASP A 128 22.28 20.94 -2.66
N VAL A 129 23.17 20.36 -3.46
CA VAL A 129 23.65 18.98 -3.29
C VAL A 129 25.18 18.90 -3.40
N THR A 130 25.79 17.89 -2.81
CA THR A 130 27.21 17.57 -3.03
C THR A 130 27.43 17.05 -4.47
N PRO A 131 28.69 16.93 -4.95
CA PRO A 131 28.97 16.32 -6.26
C PRO A 131 28.44 14.89 -6.42
N GLU A 132 28.28 14.16 -5.31
CA GLU A 132 27.72 12.81 -5.24
C GLU A 132 26.18 12.80 -5.18
N GLY A 133 25.54 13.98 -5.16
CA GLY A 133 24.08 14.13 -5.11
C GLY A 133 23.48 14.07 -3.70
N ILE A 134 24.29 14.17 -2.65
CA ILE A 134 23.80 14.18 -1.26
C ILE A 134 23.20 15.54 -0.94
N VAL A 135 22.01 15.56 -0.33
CA VAL A 135 21.30 16.80 0.00
C VAL A 135 22.06 17.61 1.05
N ILE A 136 22.08 18.93 0.88
CA ILE A 136 22.65 19.88 1.84
C ILE A 136 21.53 20.61 2.58
N THR A 137 21.63 20.64 3.90
CA THR A 137 20.78 21.41 4.80
C THR A 137 21.52 22.62 5.35
N ASN A 138 20.78 23.53 5.99
CA ASN A 138 21.37 24.66 6.71
C ASN A 138 21.98 24.28 8.08
N ASN A 139 22.04 22.99 8.45
CA ASN A 139 22.63 22.50 9.69
C ASN A 139 23.82 21.56 9.43
N SER A 140 24.98 21.83 10.05
CA SER A 140 26.21 21.06 9.80
C SER A 140 26.20 19.63 10.40
N VAL A 141 25.48 19.41 11.49
CA VAL A 141 25.33 18.08 12.10
C VAL A 141 24.51 17.18 11.17
N LEU A 142 23.36 17.66 10.70
CA LEU A 142 22.57 16.92 9.71
C LEU A 142 23.35 16.67 8.42
N ASN A 143 24.13 17.65 7.94
CA ASN A 143 24.95 17.44 6.75
C ASN A 143 25.99 16.32 6.94
N THR A 144 26.52 16.15 8.14
CA THR A 144 27.42 15.02 8.45
C THR A 144 26.66 13.70 8.40
N ILE A 145 25.48 13.63 9.05
CA ILE A 145 24.62 12.44 9.03
C ILE A 145 24.20 12.09 7.60
N PHE A 146 23.84 13.09 6.80
CA PHE A 146 23.37 12.93 5.43
C PHE A 146 24.48 12.41 4.51
N VAL A 147 25.73 12.83 4.74
CA VAL A 147 26.89 12.26 4.04
C VAL A 147 27.13 10.82 4.48
N ASP A 148 27.16 10.54 5.78
CA ASP A 148 27.42 9.20 6.32
C ASP A 148 26.38 8.17 5.89
N HIS A 149 25.14 8.60 5.66
CA HIS A 149 24.03 7.74 5.23
C HIS A 149 23.61 7.94 3.78
N THR A 150 24.36 8.71 2.99
CA THR A 150 24.06 8.97 1.57
C THR A 150 22.60 9.36 1.34
N VAL A 151 22.16 10.44 1.98
CA VAL A 151 20.80 10.97 1.85
C VAL A 151 20.67 11.74 0.55
N LEU A 152 19.86 11.22 -0.38
CA LEU A 152 19.73 11.71 -1.76
C LEU A 152 18.47 12.56 -1.99
N TYR A 153 17.52 12.51 -1.05
CA TYR A 153 16.27 13.24 -1.15
C TYR A 153 15.82 13.72 0.22
N PHE A 154 15.44 14.99 0.32
CA PHE A 154 14.93 15.56 1.56
C PHE A 154 14.05 16.79 1.26
N GLU A 155 12.75 16.59 1.05
CA GLU A 155 11.83 17.64 0.60
C GLU A 155 10.55 17.68 1.45
N PRO A 156 9.84 18.82 1.51
CA PRO A 156 8.59 18.91 2.26
C PRO A 156 7.58 17.84 1.81
N ALA A 157 7.08 17.03 2.75
CA ALA A 157 6.15 15.96 2.48
C ALA A 157 4.77 16.46 1.98
N PHE A 158 4.40 17.69 2.37
CA PHE A 158 3.11 18.31 2.07
C PHE A 158 3.31 19.70 1.46
N PRO A 159 3.78 19.78 0.19
CA PRO A 159 4.04 21.06 -0.45
C PRO A 159 2.76 21.90 -0.54
N GLY A 160 2.85 23.19 -0.19
CA GLY A 160 1.74 24.15 -0.26
C GLY A 160 0.76 24.14 0.93
N ILE A 161 0.94 23.23 1.90
CA ILE A 161 0.11 23.21 3.11
C ILE A 161 0.31 24.49 3.94
N GLN A 162 -0.75 25.02 4.53
CA GLN A 162 -0.65 26.21 5.40
C GLN A 162 -0.50 25.87 6.89
N ASN A 163 -0.82 24.64 7.28
CA ASN A 163 -0.68 24.17 8.66
C ASN A 163 0.82 24.17 9.07
N PRO A 164 1.22 24.96 10.08
CA PRO A 164 2.62 25.04 10.52
C PRO A 164 3.23 23.69 10.91
N GLU A 165 2.46 22.80 11.55
CA GLU A 165 2.97 21.49 11.99
C GLU A 165 3.28 20.57 10.81
N LEU A 166 2.47 20.63 9.74
CA LEU A 166 2.69 19.82 8.55
C LEU A 166 3.79 20.38 7.64
N LYS A 167 4.11 21.68 7.73
CA LYS A 167 5.24 22.27 7.01
C LYS A 167 6.58 21.75 7.49
N LYS A 168 6.66 21.29 8.75
CA LYS A 168 7.87 20.74 9.36
C LYS A 168 8.13 19.27 9.00
N VAL A 169 7.22 18.63 8.26
CA VAL A 169 7.35 17.22 7.87
C VAL A 169 7.98 17.11 6.50
N PHE A 170 9.09 16.38 6.43
CA PHE A 170 9.88 16.13 5.23
C PHE A 170 9.85 14.65 4.87
N GLN A 171 9.86 14.34 3.58
CA GLN A 171 10.18 13.03 3.06
C GLN A 171 11.68 12.95 2.85
N LEU A 172 12.29 11.91 3.39
CA LEU A 172 13.71 11.61 3.28
C LEU A 172 13.89 10.30 2.51
N GLY A 173 14.81 10.29 1.55
CA GLY A 173 15.27 9.08 0.84
C GLY A 173 16.79 8.99 0.87
N CYS A 174 17.32 7.78 1.10
CA CYS A 174 18.77 7.53 1.16
C CYS A 174 19.18 6.27 0.38
N ASP A 175 20.47 6.14 0.06
CA ASP A 175 21.05 4.85 -0.33
C ASP A 175 21.52 4.07 0.92
N CYS A 176 20.61 3.92 1.87
CA CYS A 176 20.84 3.34 3.18
C CYS A 176 19.59 2.63 3.70
N MET A 177 19.69 1.95 4.84
CA MET A 177 18.53 1.38 5.52
C MET A 177 17.90 2.43 6.44
N ALA A 178 16.62 2.74 6.20
CA ALA A 178 15.84 3.67 7.01
C ALA A 178 15.78 3.28 8.50
N VAL A 179 15.80 1.95 8.79
CA VAL A 179 15.81 1.43 10.17
C VAL A 179 17.09 1.79 10.93
N ASP A 180 18.20 2.00 10.22
CA ASP A 180 19.47 2.39 10.82
C ASP A 180 19.59 3.92 10.93
N LEU A 181 19.06 4.67 9.96
CA LEU A 181 19.11 6.13 9.94
C LEU A 181 18.16 6.80 10.95
N GLY A 182 16.96 6.28 11.14
CA GLY A 182 15.95 6.87 12.05
C GLY A 182 16.49 7.14 13.47
N PRO A 183 17.06 6.13 14.16
CA PRO A 183 17.63 6.32 15.50
C PRO A 183 18.79 7.31 15.55
N VAL A 184 19.57 7.46 14.47
CA VAL A 184 20.67 8.44 14.39
C VAL A 184 20.11 9.86 14.31
N LEU A 185 19.04 10.07 13.57
CA LEU A 185 18.35 11.37 13.50
C LEU A 185 17.66 11.71 14.82
N GLU A 186 17.00 10.76 15.46
CA GLU A 186 16.32 10.95 16.76
C GLU A 186 17.30 11.25 17.91
N ALA A 187 18.58 10.90 17.74
CA ALA A 187 19.64 11.27 18.68
C ALA A 187 20.01 12.77 18.63
N GLU A 188 19.43 13.53 17.69
CA GLU A 188 19.61 14.99 17.53
C GLU A 188 18.33 15.77 17.93
N PRO A 189 17.96 15.81 19.23
CA PRO A 189 16.68 16.35 19.72
C PRO A 189 16.60 17.88 19.68
N GLU A 190 17.64 18.58 19.23
CA GLU A 190 17.62 20.03 18.99
C GLU A 190 17.22 20.36 17.54
N ILE A 191 17.12 19.36 16.67
CA ILE A 191 16.83 19.51 15.24
C ILE A 191 15.60 18.66 14.86
N ILE A 192 15.58 17.41 15.31
CA ILE A 192 14.57 16.41 14.95
C ILE A 192 13.53 16.29 16.07
N GLU A 193 12.26 16.46 15.72
CA GLU A 193 11.12 16.25 16.61
C GLU A 193 10.72 14.77 16.65
N ASP A 194 10.65 14.13 15.48
CA ASP A 194 10.24 12.73 15.33
C ASP A 194 10.68 12.15 13.98
N THR A 195 10.80 10.82 13.89
CA THR A 195 10.96 10.11 12.63
C THR A 195 9.96 8.98 12.49
N GLU A 196 9.43 8.78 11.29
CA GLU A 196 8.48 7.71 11.00
C GLU A 196 8.89 6.97 9.73
N ARG A 197 8.82 5.64 9.75
CA ARG A 197 9.09 4.87 8.54
C ARG A 197 8.00 5.08 7.50
N GLN A 198 8.41 5.31 6.26
CA GLN A 198 7.45 5.50 5.19
C GLN A 198 6.81 4.16 4.80
N GLY A 199 5.52 4.02 5.13
CA GLY A 199 4.69 2.92 4.70
C GLY A 199 4.28 3.07 3.23
N TYR A 200 3.99 1.95 2.58
CA TYR A 200 3.26 1.95 1.31
C TYR A 200 1.93 1.22 1.50
N ALA A 201 0.85 1.82 1.01
CA ALA A 201 -0.46 1.20 1.02
C ALA A 201 -0.71 0.54 -0.33
N VAL A 202 -0.80 -0.79 -0.33
CA VAL A 202 -1.41 -1.51 -1.46
C VAL A 202 -2.91 -1.53 -1.21
N LEU A 203 -3.66 -0.79 -2.04
CA LEU A 203 -5.11 -0.92 -2.10
C LEU A 203 -5.44 -2.30 -2.68
N ALA A 204 -5.39 -3.34 -1.84
CA ALA A 204 -5.79 -4.68 -2.19
C ALA A 204 -7.32 -4.78 -2.19
N VAL A 205 -7.96 -4.07 -3.13
CA VAL A 205 -9.25 -4.55 -3.61
C VAL A 205 -8.88 -5.54 -4.70
N ALA A 206 -8.88 -6.84 -4.38
CA ALA A 206 -8.98 -7.86 -5.43
C ALA A 206 -10.11 -7.39 -6.33
N ASP A 207 -9.78 -7.09 -7.60
CA ASP A 207 -10.63 -6.36 -8.55
C ASP A 207 -12.09 -6.46 -8.12
N SER A 208 -12.70 -5.34 -7.73
CA SER A 208 -14.14 -5.33 -7.49
C SER A 208 -14.75 -5.92 -8.74
N GLU A 209 -15.19 -7.19 -8.67
CA GLU A 209 -15.89 -7.87 -9.74
C GLU A 209 -17.21 -7.12 -9.85
N LYS A 210 -17.13 -5.98 -10.52
CA LYS A 210 -18.22 -5.05 -10.70
C LYS A 210 -19.25 -5.89 -11.43
N LEU A 211 -20.36 -6.16 -10.76
CA LEU A 211 -21.47 -6.80 -11.41
C LEU A 211 -21.79 -5.93 -12.62
N ASP A 212 -21.78 -6.53 -13.81
CA ASP A 212 -22.20 -5.87 -15.03
C ASP A 212 -23.72 -5.67 -14.91
N PHE A 213 -24.09 -4.60 -14.22
CA PHE A 213 -25.47 -4.18 -14.06
C PHE A 213 -25.62 -2.69 -14.29
N GLN A 214 -26.77 -2.35 -14.84
CA GLN A 214 -27.22 -0.99 -15.02
C GLN A 214 -28.37 -0.70 -14.06
N PHE A 215 -28.33 0.47 -13.44
CA PHE A 215 -29.35 0.95 -12.52
C PHE A 215 -29.84 2.30 -13.01
N TYR A 216 -31.14 2.39 -13.33
CA TYR A 216 -31.74 3.63 -13.83
C TYR A 216 -33.26 3.67 -13.60
N PRO A 217 -33.86 4.87 -13.51
CA PRO A 217 -33.20 6.18 -13.44
C PRO A 217 -32.60 6.45 -12.06
N ASN A 218 -31.63 7.37 -11.99
CA ASN A 218 -31.19 8.00 -10.75
C ASN A 218 -31.09 9.51 -11.00
N PRO A 219 -31.91 10.37 -10.36
CA PRO A 219 -32.84 10.09 -9.26
C PRO A 219 -34.06 9.24 -9.61
N VAL A 220 -34.57 8.51 -8.62
CA VAL A 220 -35.70 7.58 -8.68
C VAL A 220 -37.00 8.26 -8.23
N GLU A 221 -38.08 8.08 -8.99
CA GLU A 221 -39.42 8.47 -8.55
C GLU A 221 -40.15 7.28 -7.94
N ASN A 222 -40.78 6.43 -8.75
CA ASN A 222 -41.62 5.32 -8.25
C ASN A 222 -41.15 3.93 -8.71
N ALA A 223 -40.22 3.87 -9.65
CA ALA A 223 -39.72 2.62 -10.19
C ALA A 223 -38.24 2.74 -10.56
N ILE A 224 -37.55 1.62 -10.43
CA ILE A 224 -36.19 1.40 -10.91
C ILE A 224 -36.18 0.21 -11.86
N ILE A 225 -35.26 0.30 -12.81
CA ILE A 225 -34.85 -0.79 -13.67
C ILE A 225 -33.46 -1.19 -13.24
N ILE A 226 -33.30 -2.50 -13.05
CA ILE A 226 -32.04 -3.14 -12.69
C ILE A 226 -31.82 -4.22 -13.73
N ASP A 227 -30.94 -3.93 -14.68
CA ASP A 227 -30.52 -4.87 -15.71
C ASP A 227 -29.20 -5.48 -15.29
N SER A 228 -29.10 -6.79 -15.27
CA SER A 228 -27.85 -7.50 -14.95
C SER A 228 -27.66 -8.68 -15.88
N SER A 229 -26.40 -8.94 -16.24
CA SER A 229 -26.01 -10.16 -16.96
C SER A 229 -26.15 -11.44 -16.10
N GLU A 230 -26.24 -11.29 -14.78
CA GLU A 230 -26.43 -12.40 -13.84
C GLU A 230 -27.81 -12.34 -13.15
N ARG A 231 -28.36 -13.51 -12.83
CA ARG A 231 -29.66 -13.59 -12.12
C ARG A 231 -29.53 -13.06 -10.69
N ILE A 232 -30.32 -12.04 -10.39
CA ILE A 232 -30.43 -11.46 -9.04
C ILE A 232 -31.25 -12.38 -8.12
N THR A 233 -30.76 -12.56 -6.89
CA THR A 233 -31.39 -13.37 -5.84
C THR A 233 -31.97 -12.55 -4.72
N SER A 234 -31.41 -11.36 -4.42
CA SER A 234 -31.96 -10.47 -3.40
C SER A 234 -31.66 -9.00 -3.65
N PHE A 235 -32.55 -8.19 -3.11
CA PHE A 235 -32.48 -6.74 -3.00
C PHE A 235 -32.60 -6.34 -1.53
N GLU A 236 -31.82 -5.35 -1.13
CA GLU A 236 -31.88 -4.76 0.21
C GLU A 236 -31.72 -3.24 0.09
N ILE A 237 -32.67 -2.47 0.63
CA ILE A 237 -32.54 -1.00 0.71
C ILE A 237 -32.10 -0.64 2.12
N ILE A 238 -31.07 0.19 2.18
CA ILE A 238 -30.43 0.63 3.42
C ILE A 238 -30.53 2.16 3.49
N ASN A 239 -30.94 2.67 4.64
CA ASN A 239 -31.00 4.12 4.89
C ASN A 239 -29.61 4.71 5.20
N PRO A 240 -29.45 6.05 5.25
CA PRO A 240 -28.17 6.68 5.59
C PRO A 240 -27.59 6.31 6.96
N LEU A 241 -28.42 5.81 7.88
CA LEU A 241 -27.99 5.32 9.20
C LEU A 241 -27.48 3.87 9.14
N GLY A 242 -27.40 3.25 7.96
CA GLY A 242 -26.97 1.86 7.78
C GLY A 242 -28.03 0.81 8.11
N GLN A 243 -29.28 1.21 8.33
CA GLN A 243 -30.36 0.29 8.68
C GLN A 243 -31.04 -0.27 7.43
N SER A 244 -31.26 -1.60 7.41
CA SER A 244 -32.05 -2.29 6.39
C SER A 244 -33.53 -1.94 6.56
N ILE A 245 -34.09 -1.22 5.59
CA ILE A 245 -35.49 -0.76 5.61
C ILE A 245 -36.38 -1.56 4.64
N PHE A 246 -35.78 -2.36 3.77
CA PHE A 246 -36.49 -3.27 2.87
C PHE A 246 -35.61 -4.44 2.45
N LYS A 247 -36.22 -5.61 2.29
CA LYS A 247 -35.63 -6.80 1.66
C LYS A 247 -36.64 -7.41 0.68
N GLY A 248 -36.17 -7.78 -0.51
CA GLY A 248 -36.99 -8.43 -1.54
C GLY A 248 -36.15 -9.31 -2.44
N ASN A 249 -36.79 -9.98 -3.39
CA ASN A 249 -36.10 -10.89 -4.32
C ASN A 249 -36.53 -10.71 -5.78
N SER A 250 -37.30 -9.65 -6.08
CA SER A 250 -37.72 -9.31 -7.44
C SER A 250 -37.81 -7.80 -7.66
N ASN A 251 -37.65 -7.37 -8.91
CA ASN A 251 -37.85 -5.97 -9.33
C ASN A 251 -39.28 -5.48 -9.00
N ALA A 252 -40.27 -6.38 -9.02
CA ALA A 252 -41.63 -6.05 -8.63
C ALA A 252 -41.75 -5.69 -7.15
N ASN A 253 -41.06 -6.42 -6.25
CA ASN A 253 -41.11 -6.11 -4.82
C ASN A 253 -40.50 -4.75 -4.51
N ILE A 254 -39.33 -4.45 -5.10
CA ILE A 254 -38.68 -3.17 -4.85
C ILE A 254 -39.51 -2.00 -5.41
N ASN A 255 -40.05 -2.13 -6.63
CA ASN A 255 -40.89 -1.10 -7.24
C ASN A 255 -42.22 -0.90 -6.50
N SER A 256 -42.74 -1.93 -5.82
CA SER A 256 -43.91 -1.78 -4.93
C SER A 256 -43.59 -1.01 -3.64
N PHE A 257 -42.33 -1.06 -3.18
CA PHE A 257 -41.89 -0.43 -1.94
C PHE A 257 -41.39 1.01 -2.14
N LEU A 258 -40.73 1.30 -3.26
CA LEU A 258 -40.16 2.63 -3.56
C LEU A 258 -41.10 3.83 -3.32
N PRO A 259 -42.41 3.78 -3.65
CA PRO A 259 -43.33 4.89 -3.38
C PRO A 259 -43.48 5.23 -1.89
N SER A 260 -43.16 4.30 -0.98
CA SER A 260 -43.22 4.52 0.47
C SER A 260 -41.97 5.21 1.04
N LEU A 261 -40.90 5.33 0.25
CA LEU A 261 -39.68 6.00 0.68
C LEU A 261 -39.85 7.52 0.69
N SER A 262 -39.36 8.14 1.74
CA SER A 262 -39.19 9.59 1.79
C SER A 262 -38.13 10.07 0.80
N ILE A 263 -38.19 11.34 0.44
CA ILE A 263 -37.17 12.01 -0.39
C ILE A 263 -35.82 11.92 0.33
N GLY A 264 -34.77 11.47 -0.36
CA GLY A 264 -33.46 11.32 0.26
C GLY A 264 -32.50 10.38 -0.46
N ASN A 265 -31.33 10.17 0.15
CA ASN A 265 -30.33 9.24 -0.35
C ASN A 265 -30.49 7.87 0.31
N TYR A 266 -30.37 6.81 -0.49
CA TYR A 266 -30.44 5.43 -0.02
C TYR A 266 -29.37 4.59 -0.70
N LEU A 267 -29.06 3.45 -0.10
CA LEU A 267 -28.20 2.43 -0.70
C LEU A 267 -29.07 1.24 -1.10
N LEU A 268 -28.92 0.78 -2.32
CA LEU A 268 -29.48 -0.48 -2.80
C LEU A 268 -28.35 -1.50 -2.88
N LYS A 269 -28.48 -2.56 -2.09
CA LYS A 269 -27.63 -3.74 -2.14
C LYS A 269 -28.32 -4.82 -2.97
N VAL A 270 -27.58 -5.35 -3.93
CA VAL A 270 -28.02 -6.40 -4.86
C VAL A 270 -27.12 -7.61 -4.68
N ALA A 271 -27.69 -8.80 -4.57
CA ALA A 271 -26.94 -10.06 -4.56
C ALA A 271 -27.37 -10.94 -5.73
N THR A 272 -26.42 -11.63 -6.37
CA THR A 272 -26.70 -12.55 -7.49
C THR A 272 -26.60 -14.02 -7.09
N VAL A 273 -26.98 -14.90 -8.01
CA VAL A 273 -26.89 -16.35 -7.84
C VAL A 273 -25.46 -16.85 -7.69
N SER A 274 -24.47 -16.16 -8.27
CA SER A 274 -23.05 -16.48 -8.13
C SER A 274 -22.47 -16.09 -6.77
N GLY A 275 -23.25 -15.41 -5.92
CA GLY A 275 -22.81 -14.92 -4.61
C GLY A 275 -22.18 -13.53 -4.64
N LYS A 276 -22.10 -12.88 -5.81
CA LYS A 276 -21.61 -11.50 -5.93
C LYS A 276 -22.59 -10.53 -5.29
N ILE A 277 -22.04 -9.50 -4.65
CA ILE A 277 -22.79 -8.44 -3.96
C ILE A 277 -22.29 -7.10 -4.46
N GLN A 278 -23.20 -6.20 -4.81
CA GLN A 278 -22.85 -4.82 -5.10
C GLN A 278 -23.85 -3.86 -4.44
N ILE A 279 -23.32 -2.72 -4.01
CA ILE A 279 -24.08 -1.67 -3.35
C ILE A 279 -24.00 -0.43 -4.24
N VAL A 280 -25.16 0.12 -4.60
CA VAL A 280 -25.27 1.37 -5.34
C VAL A 280 -26.06 2.40 -4.55
N ARG A 281 -25.64 3.65 -4.65
CA ARG A 281 -26.36 4.78 -4.08
C ARG A 281 -27.40 5.28 -5.08
N PHE A 282 -28.63 5.54 -4.60
CA PHE A 282 -29.65 6.22 -5.38
C PHE A 282 -30.32 7.33 -4.57
N MET A 283 -30.91 8.29 -5.29
CA MET A 283 -31.66 9.41 -4.71
C MET A 283 -33.15 9.23 -5.00
N LYS A 284 -33.99 9.24 -3.97
CA LYS A 284 -35.46 9.30 -4.09
C LYS A 284 -35.90 10.76 -4.22
N LYS A 285 -36.74 11.02 -5.22
CA LYS A 285 -37.45 12.29 -5.43
C LYS A 285 -38.78 12.35 -4.70
#